data_AF-A0A940TI90-F1
#
_entry.id   AF-A0A940TI90-F1
#
_cell.length_a   1.000
_cell.length_b   1.000
_cell.length_c   1.000
_cell.angle_alpha   90.00
_cell.angle_beta   90.00
_cell.angle_gamma   90.00
#
_symmetry.space_group_name_H-M   'P 1'
#
loop_
_entity.id
_entity.type
_entity.pdbx_description
1 polymer ?
#
loop_
_entity_poly.entity_id
_entity_poly.type
_entity_poly.pdbx_seq_one_letter_code
_entity_poly.pdbx_strand_id
1 'polypeptide(L)'
;MPQAVSSPAPVALTRLDALGTLLVLIGLAFETIGDLQLARFKGDPGDRGRVMDRGLWRYTRHPNYFGDAVVWWGLYAFALATGHPLTIIGPLVMTYLLTRLSGVLLLEKKLARTRPGYAEYVARTSSFVSWLPKA
;
A
#
# COMPACT_ATOMS: atom_id res chain seq x y z
N MET A 1 -21.51 -22.24 43.02
CA MET A 1 -20.28 -22.75 42.36
C MET A 1 -19.92 -21.80 41.23
N PRO A 2 -18.70 -21.26 41.15
CA PRO A 2 -18.30 -20.44 40.02
C PRO A 2 -18.22 -21.33 38.77
N GLN A 3 -18.96 -20.96 37.73
CA GLN A 3 -18.86 -21.55 36.40
C GLN A 3 -17.45 -21.23 35.89
N ALA A 4 -16.58 -22.25 35.81
CA ALA A 4 -15.31 -22.11 35.13
C ALA A 4 -15.60 -21.73 33.68
N VAL A 5 -15.28 -20.50 33.28
CA VAL A 5 -15.25 -20.11 31.88
C VAL A 5 -14.18 -20.97 31.24
N SER A 6 -14.58 -22.06 30.60
CA SER A 6 -13.70 -22.83 29.73
C SER A 6 -13.23 -21.87 28.64
N SER A 7 -12.01 -21.35 28.77
CA SER A 7 -11.36 -20.66 27.66
C SER A 7 -11.40 -21.64 26.49
N PRO A 8 -12.07 -21.32 25.36
CA PRO A 8 -12.00 -22.19 24.21
C PRO A 8 -10.53 -22.36 23.86
N ALA A 9 -10.14 -23.61 23.54
CA ALA A 9 -8.78 -23.93 23.09
C ALA A 9 -8.30 -22.88 22.07
N PRO A 10 -6.99 -22.55 22.02
CA PRO A 10 -6.49 -21.54 21.10
C PRO A 10 -7.03 -21.86 19.71
N VAL A 11 -7.75 -20.89 19.13
CA VAL A 11 -8.27 -21.00 17.77
C VAL A 11 -7.08 -21.36 16.89
N ALA A 12 -7.11 -22.55 16.29
CA ALA A 12 -6.08 -22.95 15.36
C ALA A 12 -6.02 -21.93 14.22
N LEU A 13 -4.81 -21.52 13.83
CA LEU A 13 -4.63 -20.56 12.73
C LEU A 13 -5.36 -21.07 11.49
N THR A 14 -6.29 -20.26 11.00
CA THR A 14 -7.06 -20.54 9.80
C THR A 14 -6.25 -20.16 8.56
N ARG A 15 -6.70 -20.60 7.38
CA ARG A 15 -6.13 -20.16 6.10
C ARG A 15 -6.27 -18.64 5.90
N LEU A 16 -7.31 -18.04 6.49
CA LEU A 16 -7.53 -16.59 6.44
C LEU A 16 -6.51 -15.85 7.31
N ASP A 17 -6.09 -16.43 8.45
CA ASP A 17 -5.02 -15.86 9.27
C ASP A 17 -3.68 -15.89 8.51
N ALA A 18 -3.36 -17.01 7.87
CA ALA A 18 -2.16 -17.11 7.04
C ALA A 18 -2.16 -16.10 5.88
N LEU A 19 -3.31 -15.93 5.22
CA LEU A 19 -3.50 -14.93 4.16
C LEU A 19 -3.35 -13.51 4.70
N GLY A 20 -3.97 -13.20 5.83
CA GLY A 20 -3.88 -11.91 6.50
C GLY A 20 -2.45 -11.55 6.85
N THR A 21 -1.71 -12.49 7.46
CA THR A 21 -0.29 -12.31 7.78
C THR A 21 0.54 -12.06 6.53
N LEU A 22 0.34 -12.85 5.47
CA LEU A 22 1.06 -12.68 4.21
C LEU A 22 0.80 -11.30 3.60
N LEU A 23 -0.46 -10.87 3.53
CA LEU A 23 -0.85 -9.57 3.01
C LEU A 23 -0.22 -8.44 3.83
N VAL A 24 -0.32 -8.49 5.17
CA VAL A 24 0.27 -7.46 6.04
C VAL A 24 1.79 -7.38 5.83
N LEU A 25 2.50 -8.51 5.77
CA LEU A 25 3.95 -8.50 5.54
C LEU A 25 4.32 -7.93 4.17
N ILE A 26 3.57 -8.29 3.12
CA ILE A 26 3.79 -7.73 1.78
C ILE A 26 3.51 -6.23 1.77
N GLY A 27 2.39 -5.80 2.35
CA GLY A 27 2.01 -4.39 2.40
C GLY A 27 3.04 -3.54 3.13
N LEU A 28 3.46 -3.96 4.32
CA LEU A 28 4.51 -3.31 5.10
C LEU A 28 5.85 -3.28 4.36
N ALA A 29 6.21 -4.35 3.65
CA ALA A 29 7.43 -4.37 2.85
C ALA A 29 7.39 -3.34 1.71
N PHE A 30 6.28 -3.26 0.98
CA PHE A 30 6.10 -2.28 -0.10
C PHE A 30 6.17 -0.84 0.43
N GLU A 31 5.52 -0.56 1.55
CA GLU A 31 5.54 0.74 2.20
C GLU A 31 6.95 1.13 2.66
N THR A 32 7.56 0.27 3.47
CA THR A 32 8.89 0.52 4.05
C THR A 32 9.95 0.67 2.97
N ILE A 33 9.99 -0.23 1.99
CA ILE A 33 10.98 -0.20 0.91
C ILE A 33 10.72 0.99 -0.01
N GLY A 34 9.46 1.28 -0.34
CA GLY A 34 9.07 2.40 -1.20
C GLY A 34 9.49 3.73 -0.61
N ASP A 35 9.22 3.94 0.68
CA ASP A 35 9.59 5.16 1.39
C ASP A 35 11.10 5.29 1.58
N LEU A 36 11.79 4.19 1.89
CA LEU A 36 13.25 4.18 1.99
C LEU A 36 13.91 4.54 0.64
N GLN A 37 13.40 3.99 -0.45
CA GLN A 37 13.86 4.33 -1.80
C GLN A 37 13.65 5.82 -2.10
N LEU A 38 12.49 6.37 -1.75
CA LEU A 38 12.19 7.79 -1.96
C LEU A 38 13.05 8.70 -1.08
N ALA A 39 13.27 8.33 0.18
CA ALA A 39 14.09 9.08 1.12
C ALA A 39 15.54 9.16 0.64
N ARG A 40 16.10 8.03 0.21
CA ARG A 40 17.45 7.98 -0.39
C ARG A 40 17.55 8.83 -1.66
N PHE A 41 16.57 8.72 -2.56
CA PHE A 41 16.51 9.52 -3.78
C PHE A 41 16.47 11.04 -3.49
N LYS A 42 15.65 11.47 -2.52
CA LYS A 42 15.56 12.89 -2.14
C LYS A 42 16.82 13.41 -1.45
N GLY A 43 17.56 12.54 -0.77
CA GLY A 43 18.78 12.86 -0.05
C GLY A 43 20.02 13.01 -0.95
N ASP A 44 20.00 12.44 -2.16
CA ASP A 44 21.12 12.49 -3.10
C ASP A 44 21.13 13.80 -3.90
N PRO A 45 22.17 14.67 -3.77
CA PRO A 45 22.29 15.88 -4.57
C PRO A 45 22.33 15.63 -6.08
N GLY A 46 22.83 14.47 -6.52
CA GLY A 46 22.91 14.08 -7.93
C GLY A 46 21.55 13.79 -8.58
N ASP A 47 20.52 13.57 -7.77
CA ASP A 47 19.15 13.30 -8.21
C ASP A 47 18.22 14.53 -8.11
N ARG A 48 18.76 15.70 -7.75
CA ARG A 48 18.01 16.96 -7.72
C ARG A 48 17.39 17.27 -9.07
N GLY A 49 16.08 17.56 -9.06
CA GLY A 49 15.32 17.88 -10.27
C GLY A 49 14.91 16.67 -11.11
N ARG A 50 15.43 15.46 -10.83
CA ARG A 50 15.05 14.23 -11.53
C ARG A 50 13.75 13.65 -11.00
N VAL A 51 13.22 12.68 -11.74
CA VAL A 51 12.04 11.89 -11.37
C VAL A 51 12.50 10.55 -10.80
N MET A 52 11.91 10.13 -9.68
CA MET A 52 12.15 8.81 -9.13
C MET A 52 11.30 7.79 -9.88
N ASP A 53 11.93 7.04 -10.78
CA ASP A 53 11.28 6.00 -11.60
C ASP A 53 11.98 4.63 -11.48
N ARG A 54 12.76 4.43 -10.40
CA ARG A 54 13.56 3.24 -10.12
C ARG A 54 13.01 2.44 -8.94
N GLY A 55 13.36 1.15 -8.84
CA GLY A 55 12.90 0.29 -7.75
C GLY A 55 11.39 0.04 -7.81
N LEU A 56 10.70 0.12 -6.66
CA LEU A 56 9.24 -0.06 -6.59
C LEU A 56 8.49 1.05 -7.32
N TRP A 57 9.08 2.25 -7.39
CA TRP A 57 8.54 3.40 -8.10
C TRP A 57 8.44 3.16 -9.61
N ARG A 58 9.18 2.19 -10.16
CA ARG A 58 9.02 1.80 -11.57
C ARG A 58 7.64 1.18 -11.86
N TYR A 59 7.05 0.49 -10.89
CA TYR A 59 5.84 -0.32 -11.09
C TYR A 59 4.57 0.40 -10.63
N THR A 60 4.70 1.30 -9.66
CA THR A 60 3.62 2.15 -9.18
C THR A 60 4.20 3.49 -8.74
N ARG A 61 3.50 4.58 -9.03
CA ARG A 61 3.94 5.92 -8.64
C ARG A 61 3.79 6.18 -7.15
N HIS A 62 3.06 5.34 -6.40
CA HIS A 62 2.87 5.44 -4.96
C HIS A 62 2.95 4.05 -4.32
N PRO A 63 4.15 3.43 -4.23
CA PRO A 63 4.31 2.09 -3.68
C PRO A 63 3.90 1.99 -2.21
N ASN A 64 4.04 3.09 -1.47
CA ASN A 64 3.56 3.21 -0.10
C ASN A 64 2.03 3.16 0.00
N TYR A 65 1.29 3.79 -0.91
CA TYR A 65 -0.17 3.73 -0.91
C TYR A 65 -0.68 2.34 -1.27
N PHE A 66 0.01 1.68 -2.20
CA PHE A 66 -0.27 0.27 -2.49
C PHE A 66 -0.01 -0.61 -1.25
N GLY A 67 1.11 -0.40 -0.57
CA GLY A 67 1.45 -1.10 0.67
C GLY A 67 0.38 -0.96 1.75
N ASP A 68 -0.01 0.28 2.06
CA ASP A 68 -1.05 0.59 3.04
C ASP A 68 -2.38 -0.09 2.68
N ALA A 69 -2.83 0.03 1.43
CA ALA A 69 -4.05 -0.66 0.99
C ALA A 69 -3.98 -2.18 1.17
N VAL A 70 -2.85 -2.82 0.85
CA VAL A 70 -2.65 -4.26 1.04
C VAL A 70 -2.68 -4.65 2.52
N VAL A 71 -2.11 -3.83 3.42
CA VAL A 71 -2.22 -4.03 4.87
C VAL A 71 -3.69 -4.04 5.30
N TRP A 72 -4.50 -3.08 4.84
CA TRP A 72 -5.92 -3.01 5.17
C TRP A 72 -6.71 -4.23 4.68
N TRP A 73 -6.38 -4.76 3.50
CA TRP A 73 -6.96 -6.01 3.02
C TRP A 73 -6.51 -7.21 3.86
N GLY A 74 -5.27 -7.22 4.36
CA GLY A 74 -4.79 -8.22 5.32
C GLY A 74 -5.51 -8.16 6.67
N LEU A 75 -5.74 -6.96 7.21
CA LEU A 75 -6.55 -6.77 8.42
C LEU A 75 -7.99 -7.26 8.25
N TYR A 76 -8.58 -7.03 7.06
CA TYR A 76 -9.88 -7.57 6.75
C TYR A 76 -9.90 -9.10 6.67
N ALA A 77 -8.84 -9.76 6.18
CA ALA A 77 -8.75 -11.22 6.20
C ALA A 77 -8.82 -11.79 7.62
N PHE A 78 -8.16 -11.15 8.60
CA PHE A 78 -8.29 -11.52 10.02
C PHE A 78 -9.71 -11.30 10.55
N ALA A 79 -10.31 -10.14 10.25
CA ALA A 79 -11.68 -9.86 10.67
C ALA A 79 -12.69 -10.88 10.10
N LEU A 80 -12.48 -11.30 8.84
CA LEU A 80 -13.28 -12.34 8.20
C LEU A 80 -13.09 -13.70 8.89
N ALA A 81 -11.86 -14.06 9.31
CA ALA A 81 -11.58 -15.28 10.07
C ALA A 81 -12.36 -15.33 11.39
N THR A 82 -12.59 -14.17 12.00
CA THR A 82 -13.34 -14.02 13.25
C THR A 82 -14.86 -13.82 13.06
N GLY A 83 -15.38 -13.93 11.83
CA GLY A 83 -16.83 -13.84 11.56
C GLY A 83 -17.37 -12.40 11.46
N HIS A 84 -16.53 -11.42 11.15
CA HIS A 84 -16.91 -10.01 11.00
C HIS A 84 -16.81 -9.49 9.55
N PRO A 85 -17.57 -10.04 8.58
CA PRO A 85 -17.44 -9.68 7.16
C PRO A 85 -17.84 -8.23 6.85
N LEU A 86 -18.71 -7.61 7.66
CA LEU A 86 -19.13 -6.22 7.45
C LEU A 86 -17.99 -5.19 7.61
N THR A 87 -16.86 -5.60 8.21
CA THR A 87 -15.65 -4.78 8.31
C THR A 87 -14.96 -4.53 6.98
N ILE A 88 -15.42 -5.17 5.88
CA ILE A 88 -14.97 -4.89 4.50
C ILE A 88 -15.06 -3.40 4.12
N ILE A 89 -15.94 -2.65 4.79
CA ILE A 89 -16.02 -1.20 4.64
C ILE A 89 -14.67 -0.51 4.93
N GLY A 90 -13.86 -1.04 5.85
CA GLY A 90 -12.53 -0.54 6.20
C GLY A 90 -11.58 -0.47 4.99
N PRO A 91 -11.16 -1.61 4.39
CA PRO A 91 -10.28 -1.59 3.24
C PRO A 91 -10.87 -0.88 2.02
N LEU A 92 -12.19 -0.92 1.81
CA LEU A 92 -12.85 -0.19 0.73
C LEU A 92 -12.73 1.33 0.90
N VAL A 93 -13.05 1.84 2.08
CA VAL A 93 -12.92 3.26 2.41
C VAL A 93 -11.45 3.66 2.34
N MET A 94 -10.52 2.89 2.90
CA MET A 94 -9.11 3.25 2.85
C MET A 94 -8.57 3.29 1.41
N THR A 95 -8.90 2.28 0.60
CA THR A 95 -8.53 2.27 -0.83
C THR A 95 -9.10 3.49 -1.56
N TYR A 96 -10.35 3.87 -1.27
CA TYR A 96 -10.96 5.07 -1.85
C TYR A 96 -10.23 6.35 -1.42
N LEU A 97 -9.92 6.51 -0.13
CA LEU A 97 -9.22 7.68 0.39
C LEU A 97 -7.84 7.83 -0.25
N LEU A 98 -7.07 6.74 -0.34
CA LEU A 98 -5.74 6.74 -0.95
C LEU A 98 -5.78 7.08 -2.44
N THR A 99 -6.76 6.56 -3.18
CA THR A 99 -6.83 6.72 -4.65
C THR A 99 -7.55 7.97 -5.12
N ARG A 100 -8.54 8.47 -4.35
CA ARG A 100 -9.44 9.55 -4.79
C ARG A 100 -9.35 10.81 -3.94
N LEU A 101 -9.14 10.66 -2.64
CA LEU A 101 -9.21 11.78 -1.69
C LEU A 101 -7.85 12.23 -1.15
N SER A 102 -6.76 11.59 -1.60
CA SER A 102 -5.43 11.94 -1.16
C SER A 102 -4.92 13.21 -1.87
N GLY A 103 -4.07 13.98 -1.19
CA GLY A 103 -3.37 15.14 -1.76
C GLY A 103 -2.44 14.79 -2.94
N VAL A 104 -2.38 13.52 -3.33
CA VAL A 104 -1.53 12.99 -4.39
C VAL A 104 -1.85 13.62 -5.73
N LEU A 105 -3.13 13.87 -6.05
CA LEU A 105 -3.52 14.48 -7.32
C LEU A 105 -2.96 15.91 -7.46
N LEU A 106 -2.94 16.68 -6.37
CA LEU A 106 -2.36 18.02 -6.37
C LEU A 106 -0.83 17.96 -6.48
N LEU A 107 -0.20 17.01 -5.77
CA LEU A 107 1.23 16.77 -5.86
C LEU A 107 1.64 16.36 -7.29
N GLU A 108 0.95 15.40 -7.91
CA GLU A 108 1.23 14.95 -9.26
C GLU A 108 1.04 16.08 -10.28
N LYS A 109 -0.01 16.90 -10.15
CA LYS A 109 -0.22 18.09 -10.99
C LYS A 109 0.93 19.10 -10.85
N LYS A 110 1.42 19.32 -9.64
CA LYS A 110 2.59 20.19 -9.40
C LYS A 110 3.83 19.58 -10.05
N LEU A 111 4.11 18.30 -9.82
CA LEU A 111 5.27 17.60 -10.38
C LEU A 111 5.26 17.58 -11.91
N ALA A 112 4.09 17.39 -12.53
CA ALA A 112 3.94 17.47 -13.99
C ALA A 112 4.32 18.84 -14.55
N ARG A 113 4.16 19.92 -13.77
CA ARG A 113 4.54 21.29 -14.16
C ARG A 113 5.99 21.63 -13.82
N THR A 114 6.54 21.10 -12.73
CA THR A 114 7.85 21.53 -12.20
C THR A 114 8.99 20.56 -12.47
N ARG A 115 8.72 19.31 -12.89
CA ARG A 115 9.77 18.30 -13.14
C ARG A 115 9.76 17.82 -14.58
N PRO A 116 10.82 18.13 -15.36
CA PRO A 116 11.02 17.55 -16.69
C PRO A 116 10.99 16.01 -16.62
N GLY A 117 10.35 15.35 -17.59
CA GLY A 117 10.21 13.89 -17.65
C GLY A 117 9.11 13.29 -16.76
N TYR A 118 8.43 14.07 -15.91
CA TYR A 118 7.37 13.53 -15.06
C TYR A 118 6.12 13.11 -15.86
N ALA A 119 5.79 13.83 -16.93
CA ALA A 119 4.66 13.49 -17.80
C ALA A 119 4.88 12.13 -18.49
N GLU A 120 6.10 11.87 -18.98
CA GLU A 120 6.50 10.59 -19.57
C GLU A 120 6.41 9.47 -18.53
N TYR A 121 6.90 9.71 -17.32
CA TYR A 121 6.79 8.76 -16.20
C TYR A 121 5.32 8.44 -15.84
N VAL A 122 4.43 9.43 -15.86
CA VAL A 122 2.99 9.26 -15.64
C VAL A 122 2.34 8.41 -16.72
N ALA A 123 2.77 8.52 -17.98
CA ALA A 123 2.24 7.75 -19.10
C ALA A 123 2.57 6.25 -18.99
N ARG A 124 3.78 5.92 -18.52
CA ARG A 124 4.29 4.54 -18.44
C ARG A 124 4.02 3.83 -17.11
N THR A 125 3.73 4.55 -16.03
CA THR A 125 3.62 3.99 -14.68
C THR A 125 2.25 4.26 -14.07
N SER A 126 1.58 3.23 -13.57
CA SER A 126 0.29 3.34 -12.86
C SER A 126 0.42 4.15 -11.57
N SER A 127 -0.61 4.92 -11.20
CA SER A 127 -0.59 5.69 -9.95
C SER A 127 -0.69 4.80 -8.69
N PHE A 128 -1.36 3.66 -8.76
CA PHE A 128 -1.74 2.91 -7.57
C PHE A 128 -1.48 1.41 -7.71
N VAL A 129 -2.04 0.80 -8.75
CA VAL A 129 -1.89 -0.65 -8.95
C VAL A 129 -0.49 -0.93 -9.49
N SER A 130 0.27 -1.81 -8.81
CA SER A 130 1.61 -2.24 -9.21
C SER A 130 1.54 -3.14 -10.45
N TRP A 131 1.41 -2.54 -11.64
CA TRP A 131 1.43 -3.22 -12.93
C TRP A 131 2.82 -3.12 -13.59
N LEU A 132 3.07 -4.02 -14.55
CA LEU A 132 4.22 -3.88 -15.44
C LEU A 132 4.14 -2.51 -16.17
N PRO A 133 5.26 -1.77 -16.29
CA PRO A 133 5.26 -0.49 -16.98
C PRO A 133 4.84 -0.65 -18.44
N LYS A 134 4.06 0.30 -18.96
CA LYS A 134 3.79 0.36 -20.39
C LYS A 134 5.07 0.80 -21.12
N ALA A 135 5.42 0.07 -22.18
CA ALA A 135 6.59 0.36 -23.03
C ALA A 135 6.44 1.69 -23.75
#